data_AF-A0A2M8CW80-F1
#
_entry.id   AF-A0A2M8CW80-F1
#
_cell.length_a   1.000
_cell.length_b   1.000
_cell.length_c   1.000
_cell.angle_alpha   90.00
_cell.angle_beta   90.00
_cell.angle_gamma   90.00
#
_symmetry.space_group_name_H-M   'P 1'
#
loop_
_entity.id
_entity.type
_entity.pdbx_description
1 polymer ?
#
loop_
_entity_poly.entity_id
_entity_poly.type
_entity_poly.pdbx_seq_one_letter_code
_entity_poly.pdbx_strand_id
1 'polypeptide(L)'
;MTRACRQLSQMTVASMFGWIGRKKTQNQDFQKAEKLAQNSECPPKPIRMIGHDYVKAFAITLVVIGHTLRGLFSANIIPEESIWAVIDKGIYLFHMPLFFFLSGVFIQRSFLRRGVSGLIKHNFINLIIPLIIWSYIQTSLQYASTGNVNTPVNLQDVLMAPFPPKQQFWFLWTLFLISCFSGIILQVKNGKYILGVLAILTVSTLCITNLSRYDSVDSKIIEILELRQAIIYFPYFIMGMVFTPYYASR
;
A
#
# COMPACT_ATOMS: atom_id res chain seq x y z
N MET A 1 3.05 46.37 -52.72
CA MET A 1 2.18 46.97 -51.68
C MET A 1 0.91 46.14 -51.55
N THR A 2 0.85 45.33 -50.49
CA THR A 2 -0.23 44.39 -50.16
C THR A 2 -1.58 45.09 -49.99
N ARG A 3 -2.69 44.42 -50.35
CA ARG A 3 -4.08 44.95 -50.36
C ARG A 3 -4.48 45.75 -49.10
N ALA A 4 -3.89 45.45 -47.95
CA ALA A 4 -4.09 46.17 -46.70
C ALA A 4 -3.64 47.66 -46.75
N CYS A 5 -2.53 47.97 -47.42
CA CYS A 5 -2.02 49.35 -47.55
C CYS A 5 -2.95 50.24 -48.38
N ARG A 6 -3.61 49.67 -49.40
CA ARG A 6 -4.55 50.39 -50.27
C ARG A 6 -5.90 50.66 -49.60
N GLN A 7 -6.32 49.78 -48.68
CA GLN A 7 -7.55 49.98 -47.89
C GLN A 7 -7.39 51.08 -46.84
N LEU A 8 -6.22 51.18 -46.21
CA LEU A 8 -5.96 52.19 -45.17
C LEU A 8 -5.92 53.62 -45.73
N SER A 9 -5.48 53.83 -46.98
CA SER A 9 -5.39 55.16 -47.58
C SER A 9 -6.74 55.74 -48.05
N GLN A 10 -7.82 54.96 -48.03
CA GLN A 10 -9.17 55.40 -48.40
C GLN A 10 -10.16 55.45 -47.22
N MET A 11 -9.70 55.13 -46.00
CA MET A 11 -10.53 55.14 -44.81
C MET A 11 -10.56 56.53 -44.17
N THR A 12 -11.75 57.09 -43.97
CA THR A 12 -11.92 58.26 -43.10
C THR A 12 -11.53 57.89 -41.66
N VAL A 13 -11.06 58.86 -40.87
CA VAL A 13 -10.57 58.65 -39.50
C VAL A 13 -11.58 57.86 -38.64
N ALA A 14 -12.88 58.15 -38.75
CA ALA A 14 -13.95 57.41 -38.06
C ALA A 14 -14.06 55.93 -38.47
N SER A 15 -13.92 55.62 -39.77
CA SER A 15 -13.92 54.24 -40.27
C SER A 15 -12.68 53.45 -39.87
N MET A 16 -11.54 54.13 -39.69
CA MET A 16 -10.29 53.56 -39.22
C MET A 16 -10.40 53.14 -37.74
N PHE A 17 -10.95 53.99 -36.87
CA PHE A 17 -11.21 53.63 -35.47
C PHE A 17 -12.19 52.45 -35.34
N GLY A 18 -13.25 52.40 -36.16
CA GLY A 18 -14.17 51.25 -36.21
C GLY A 18 -13.55 49.95 -36.74
N TRP A 19 -12.54 50.04 -37.61
CA TRP A 19 -11.77 48.89 -38.09
C TRP A 19 -10.76 48.39 -37.04
N ILE A 20 -10.06 49.30 -36.36
CA ILE A 20 -9.14 48.98 -35.25
C ILE A 20 -9.92 48.35 -34.08
N GLY A 21 -11.10 48.89 -33.74
CA GLY A 21 -11.98 48.33 -32.72
C GLY A 21 -12.40 46.89 -33.02
N ARG A 22 -12.85 46.61 -34.26
CA ARG A 22 -13.22 45.26 -34.71
C ARG A 22 -12.06 44.27 -34.69
N LYS A 23 -10.85 44.69 -35.06
CA LYS A 23 -9.64 43.87 -34.97
C LYS A 23 -9.29 43.53 -33.52
N LYS A 24 -9.48 44.48 -32.60
CA LYS A 24 -9.20 44.29 -31.18
C LYS A 24 -10.17 43.30 -30.54
N THR A 25 -11.47 43.41 -30.82
CA THR A 25 -12.47 42.44 -30.37
C THR A 25 -12.24 41.06 -30.97
N GLN A 26 -11.97 40.96 -32.28
CA GLN A 26 -11.66 39.67 -32.93
C GLN A 26 -10.44 38.97 -32.31
N ASN A 27 -9.40 39.72 -31.92
CA ASN A 27 -8.22 39.17 -31.26
C ASN A 27 -8.52 38.73 -29.81
N GLN A 28 -9.36 39.47 -29.09
CA GLN A 28 -9.81 39.09 -27.74
C GLN A 28 -10.72 37.84 -27.76
N ASP A 29 -11.60 37.73 -28.75
CA ASP A 29 -12.48 36.58 -28.94
C ASP A 29 -11.65 35.33 -29.32
N PHE A 30 -10.61 35.49 -30.13
CA PHE A 30 -9.69 34.39 -30.47
C PHE A 30 -8.91 33.91 -29.25
N GLN A 31 -8.37 34.82 -28.44
CA GLN A 31 -7.69 34.48 -27.18
C GLN A 31 -8.64 33.83 -26.17
N LYS A 32 -9.90 34.27 -26.12
CA LYS A 32 -10.94 33.66 -25.28
C LYS A 32 -11.29 32.25 -25.77
N ALA A 33 -11.41 32.05 -27.08
CA ALA A 33 -11.65 30.75 -27.68
C ALA A 33 -10.48 29.78 -27.45
N GLU A 34 -9.23 30.25 -27.53
CA GLU A 34 -8.03 29.46 -27.25
C GLU A 34 -7.97 29.04 -25.77
N LYS A 35 -8.28 29.94 -24.83
CA LYS A 35 -8.38 29.61 -23.40
C LYS A 35 -9.52 28.63 -23.10
N LEU A 36 -10.66 28.76 -23.77
CA LEU A 36 -11.76 27.81 -23.64
C LEU A 36 -11.39 26.44 -24.22
N ALA A 37 -10.65 26.40 -25.34
CA ALA A 37 -10.13 25.19 -25.94
C ALA A 37 -9.12 24.49 -25.00
N GLN A 38 -8.15 25.24 -24.45
CA GLN A 38 -7.17 24.73 -23.48
C GLN A 38 -7.82 24.24 -22.18
N ASN A 39 -8.89 24.89 -21.71
CA ASN A 39 -9.64 24.44 -20.54
C ASN A 39 -10.59 23.26 -20.86
N SER A 40 -10.86 22.99 -22.14
CA SER A 40 -11.68 21.87 -22.61
C SER A 40 -10.87 20.60 -22.92
N GLU A 41 -9.55 20.71 -23.02
CA GLU A 41 -8.67 19.56 -23.10
C GLU A 41 -8.76 18.78 -21.78
N CYS A 42 -9.26 17.54 -21.86
CA CYS A 42 -9.25 16.64 -20.73
C CYS A 42 -7.81 16.52 -20.21
N PRO A 43 -7.59 16.64 -18.88
CA PRO A 43 -6.25 16.53 -18.33
C PRO A 43 -5.63 15.21 -18.80
N PRO A 44 -4.35 15.21 -19.24
CA PRO A 44 -3.70 14.01 -19.72
C PRO A 44 -3.86 12.93 -18.65
N LYS A 45 -4.53 11.82 -19.05
CA LYS A 45 -4.82 10.71 -18.14
C LYS A 45 -3.48 10.27 -17.54
N PRO A 46 -3.33 10.21 -16.20
CA PRO A 46 -2.07 9.85 -15.60
C PRO A 46 -1.62 8.51 -16.16
N ILE A 47 -0.39 8.46 -16.68
CA ILE A 47 0.19 7.26 -17.26
C ILE A 47 0.25 6.21 -16.15
N ARG A 48 -0.68 5.25 -16.20
CA ARG A 48 -0.73 4.15 -15.25
C ARG A 48 0.42 3.21 -15.60
N MET A 49 1.41 3.11 -14.71
CA MET A 49 2.52 2.18 -14.89
C MET A 49 1.98 0.75 -14.80
N ILE A 50 1.79 0.12 -15.97
CA ILE A 50 1.22 -1.22 -16.12
C ILE A 50 2.00 -2.24 -15.26
N GLY A 51 3.30 -2.03 -15.07
CA GLY A 51 4.15 -2.85 -14.20
C GLY A 51 3.64 -2.99 -12.76
N HIS A 52 3.07 -1.94 -12.17
CA HIS A 52 2.54 -2.01 -10.79
C HIS A 52 1.31 -2.93 -10.69
N ASP A 53 0.48 -2.96 -11.72
CA ASP A 53 -0.69 -3.82 -11.74
C ASP A 53 -0.29 -5.30 -11.91
N TYR A 54 0.76 -5.59 -12.71
CA TYR A 54 1.32 -6.95 -12.81
C TYR A 54 1.92 -7.46 -11.51
N VAL A 55 2.70 -6.64 -10.79
CA VAL A 55 3.28 -7.04 -9.50
C VAL A 55 2.17 -7.37 -8.49
N LYS A 56 1.10 -6.56 -8.45
CA LYS A 56 -0.06 -6.83 -7.59
C LYS A 56 -0.76 -8.13 -7.96
N ALA A 57 -1.01 -8.35 -9.25
CA ALA A 57 -1.67 -9.57 -9.73
C ALA A 57 -0.85 -10.81 -9.33
N PHE A 58 0.46 -10.79 -9.59
CA PHE A 58 1.36 -11.88 -9.22
C PHE A 58 1.36 -12.13 -7.71
N ALA A 59 1.43 -11.08 -6.90
CA ALA A 59 1.44 -11.21 -5.45
C ALA A 59 0.11 -11.78 -4.90
N ILE A 60 -1.03 -11.39 -5.46
CA ILE A 60 -2.34 -11.95 -5.10
C ILE A 60 -2.40 -13.44 -5.47
N THR A 61 -1.93 -13.83 -6.65
CA THR A 61 -1.90 -15.24 -7.08
C THR A 61 -1.09 -16.10 -6.11
N LEU A 62 0.09 -15.62 -5.66
CA LEU A 62 0.91 -16.33 -4.68
C LEU A 62 0.18 -16.54 -3.35
N VAL A 63 -0.57 -15.53 -2.88
CA VAL A 63 -1.36 -15.63 -1.64
C VAL A 63 -2.46 -16.68 -1.76
N VAL A 64 -3.19 -16.69 -2.88
CA VAL A 64 -4.24 -17.68 -3.13
C VAL A 64 -3.66 -19.09 -3.11
N ILE A 65 -2.55 -19.32 -3.83
CA ILE A 65 -1.88 -20.63 -3.86
C ILE A 65 -1.46 -21.06 -2.44
N GLY A 66 -0.82 -20.19 -1.67
CA GLY A 66 -0.38 -20.51 -0.31
C GLY A 66 -1.54 -20.87 0.63
N HIS A 67 -2.64 -20.10 0.61
CA HIS A 67 -3.80 -20.41 1.45
C HIS A 67 -4.53 -21.67 1.02
N THR A 68 -4.64 -21.93 -0.29
CA THR A 68 -5.19 -23.19 -0.79
C THR A 68 -4.34 -24.37 -0.32
N LEU A 69 -3.01 -24.31 -0.48
CA LEU A 69 -2.11 -25.38 -0.02
C LEU A 69 -2.23 -25.63 1.48
N ARG A 70 -2.24 -24.58 2.31
CA ARG A 70 -2.45 -24.72 3.77
C ARG A 70 -3.80 -25.34 4.10
N GLY A 71 -4.85 -24.96 3.38
CA GLY A 71 -6.17 -25.57 3.52
C GLY A 71 -6.14 -27.08 3.23
N LEU A 72 -5.42 -27.50 2.20
CA LEU A 72 -5.26 -28.92 1.85
C LEU A 72 -4.41 -29.69 2.88
N PHE A 73 -3.34 -29.08 3.41
CA PHE A 73 -2.54 -29.67 4.49
C PHE A 73 -3.37 -29.83 5.75
N SER A 74 -4.09 -28.78 6.18
CA SER A 74 -4.96 -28.83 7.35
C SER A 74 -6.14 -29.81 7.20
N ALA A 75 -6.53 -30.14 5.97
CA ALA A 75 -7.54 -31.17 5.67
C ALA A 75 -6.95 -32.60 5.60
N ASN A 76 -5.64 -32.78 5.82
CA ASN A 76 -4.92 -34.04 5.62
C ASN A 76 -5.08 -34.66 4.21
N ILE A 77 -5.36 -33.84 3.19
CA ILE A 77 -5.52 -34.30 1.79
C ILE A 77 -4.15 -34.54 1.13
N ILE A 78 -3.16 -33.73 1.49
CA ILE A 78 -1.78 -33.82 0.99
C ILE A 78 -0.85 -34.00 2.19
N PRO A 79 0.15 -34.90 2.13
CA PRO A 79 1.12 -35.06 3.21
C PRO A 79 2.04 -33.84 3.36
N GLU A 80 2.36 -33.48 4.62
CA GLU A 80 3.23 -32.34 4.97
C GLU A 80 4.69 -32.50 4.52
N GLU A 81 5.10 -33.72 4.15
CA GLU A 81 6.44 -34.05 3.65
C GLU A 81 6.54 -33.93 2.11
N SER A 82 5.46 -33.52 1.44
CA SER A 82 5.42 -33.43 -0.02
C SER A 82 6.18 -32.23 -0.58
N ILE A 83 6.49 -32.29 -1.88
CA ILE A 83 7.03 -31.15 -2.65
C ILE A 83 6.18 -29.87 -2.49
N TRP A 84 4.88 -30.03 -2.27
CA TRP A 84 3.96 -28.91 -2.06
C TRP A 84 4.25 -28.14 -0.77
N ALA A 85 4.79 -28.80 0.25
CA ALA A 85 5.15 -28.14 1.50
C ALA A 85 6.40 -27.27 1.33
N VAL A 86 7.35 -27.73 0.50
CA VAL A 86 8.52 -26.92 0.08
C VAL A 86 8.06 -25.70 -0.72
N ILE A 87 7.10 -25.88 -1.62
CA ILE A 87 6.51 -24.79 -2.40
C ILE A 87 5.79 -23.78 -1.50
N ASP A 88 4.92 -24.20 -0.55
CA ASP A 88 4.27 -23.28 0.39
C ASP A 88 5.28 -22.49 1.22
N LYS A 89 6.33 -23.16 1.74
CA LYS A 89 7.42 -22.49 2.47
C LYS A 89 8.13 -21.47 1.58
N GLY A 90 8.49 -21.84 0.35
CA GLY A 90 9.13 -20.92 -0.61
C GLY A 90 8.26 -19.72 -0.94
N ILE A 91 6.97 -19.94 -1.17
CA ILE A 91 5.99 -18.87 -1.38
C ILE A 91 5.97 -17.95 -0.16
N TYR A 92 5.89 -18.49 1.06
CA TYR A 92 5.83 -17.71 2.30
C TYR A 92 7.09 -16.90 2.57
N LEU A 93 8.27 -17.48 2.34
CA LEU A 93 9.57 -16.80 2.46
C LEU A 93 9.71 -15.61 1.51
N PHE A 94 8.97 -15.62 0.40
CA PHE A 94 9.03 -14.55 -0.58
C PHE A 94 7.91 -13.51 -0.43
N HIS A 95 6.64 -13.95 -0.44
CA HIS A 95 5.52 -13.01 -0.54
C HIS A 95 5.34 -12.15 0.71
N MET A 96 5.56 -12.71 1.91
CA MET A 96 5.39 -11.94 3.16
C MET A 96 6.42 -10.82 3.25
N PRO A 97 7.74 -11.07 3.14
CA PRO A 97 8.74 -10.00 3.09
C PRO A 97 8.48 -8.99 1.96
N LEU A 98 8.06 -9.45 0.78
CA LEU A 98 7.76 -8.58 -0.36
C LEU A 98 6.64 -7.59 -0.04
N PHE A 99 5.55 -8.04 0.60
CA PHE A 99 4.44 -7.14 0.95
C PHE A 99 4.84 -6.09 1.99
N PHE A 100 5.65 -6.47 2.99
CA PHE A 100 6.17 -5.50 3.96
C PHE A 100 7.11 -4.50 3.30
N PHE A 101 7.99 -4.96 2.41
CA PHE A 101 8.86 -4.10 1.61
C PHE A 101 8.07 -3.09 0.77
N LEU A 102 7.10 -3.58 -0.02
CA LEU A 102 6.25 -2.71 -0.84
C LEU A 102 5.48 -1.70 0.01
N SER A 103 4.95 -2.12 1.16
CA SER A 103 4.26 -1.22 2.07
C SER A 103 5.18 -0.12 2.61
N GLY A 104 6.44 -0.45 2.90
CA GLY A 104 7.48 0.51 3.26
C GLY A 104 7.77 1.54 2.15
N VAL A 105 7.79 1.11 0.89
CA VAL A 105 7.95 2.04 -0.26
C VAL A 105 6.79 3.05 -0.31
N PHE A 106 5.55 2.60 -0.08
CA PHE A 106 4.37 3.47 -0.20
C PHE A 106 4.13 4.36 1.02
N ILE A 107 4.53 3.93 2.22
CA ILE A 107 4.21 4.65 3.46
C ILE A 107 4.89 6.02 3.53
N GLN A 108 6.12 6.14 3.05
CA GLN A 108 6.87 7.39 3.13
C GLN A 108 6.17 8.51 2.35
N ARG A 109 5.57 8.19 1.20
CA ARG A 109 4.77 9.16 0.43
C ARG A 109 3.48 9.54 1.14
N SER A 110 2.81 8.57 1.76
CA SER A 110 1.59 8.81 2.54
C SER A 110 1.86 9.70 3.75
N PHE A 111 2.98 9.45 4.45
CA PHE A 111 3.47 10.25 5.57
C PHE A 111 3.72 11.70 5.16
N LEU A 112 4.48 11.94 4.09
CA LEU A 112 4.79 13.30 3.61
C LEU A 112 3.53 14.09 3.22
N ARG A 113 2.50 13.40 2.72
CA ARG A 113 1.25 14.06 2.27
C ARG A 113 0.29 14.36 3.42
N ARG A 114 0.23 13.52 4.45
CA ARG A 114 -0.87 13.54 5.44
C ARG A 114 -0.39 13.72 6.89
N GLY A 115 0.91 13.70 7.14
CA GLY A 115 1.48 13.65 8.48
C GLY A 115 1.15 12.34 9.21
N VAL A 116 1.58 12.23 10.47
CA VAL A 116 1.39 11.01 11.29
C VAL A 116 -0.07 10.74 11.60
N SER A 117 -0.81 11.73 12.08
CA SER A 117 -2.22 11.54 12.46
C SER A 117 -3.05 11.10 11.24
N GLY A 118 -2.83 11.73 10.08
CA GLY A 118 -3.50 11.34 8.84
C GLY A 118 -3.08 9.96 8.32
N LEU A 119 -1.82 9.56 8.51
CA LEU A 119 -1.32 8.23 8.19
C LEU A 119 -1.98 7.15 9.07
N ILE A 120 -1.98 7.34 10.38
CA ILE A 120 -2.57 6.39 11.33
C ILE A 120 -4.07 6.25 11.05
N LYS A 121 -4.80 7.35 10.87
CA LYS A 121 -6.23 7.32 10.52
C LYS A 121 -6.48 6.56 9.22
N HIS A 122 -5.69 6.82 8.19
CA HIS A 122 -5.82 6.14 6.91
C HIS A 122 -5.55 4.64 7.01
N ASN A 123 -4.47 4.25 7.70
CA ASN A 123 -4.11 2.85 7.89
C ASN A 123 -5.12 2.14 8.80
N PHE A 124 -5.67 2.82 9.80
CA PHE A 124 -6.73 2.26 10.64
C PHE A 124 -7.98 1.91 9.80
N ILE A 125 -8.44 2.85 8.97
CA ILE A 125 -9.62 2.63 8.12
C ILE A 125 -9.36 1.53 7.08
N ASN A 126 -8.16 1.45 6.51
CA ASN A 126 -7.87 0.51 5.42
C ASN A 126 -7.34 -0.85 5.87
N LEU A 127 -6.84 -0.98 7.09
CA LEU A 127 -6.27 -2.23 7.60
C LEU A 127 -7.15 -2.81 8.72
N ILE A 128 -7.44 -2.00 9.75
CA ILE A 128 -8.15 -2.48 10.95
C ILE A 128 -9.63 -2.70 10.70
N ILE A 129 -10.31 -1.81 9.97
CA ILE A 129 -11.73 -2.01 9.66
C ILE A 129 -11.94 -3.29 8.83
N PRO A 130 -11.23 -3.53 7.70
CA PRO A 130 -11.31 -4.79 6.99
C PRO A 130 -10.93 -5.99 7.87
N LEU A 131 -9.89 -5.88 8.69
CA LEU A 131 -9.51 -6.95 9.62
C LEU A 131 -10.69 -7.35 10.51
N ILE A 132 -11.35 -6.39 11.17
CA ILE A 132 -12.45 -6.67 12.09
C ILE A 132 -13.64 -7.29 11.34
N ILE A 133 -14.08 -6.66 10.25
CA ILE A 133 -15.26 -7.10 9.49
C ILE A 133 -15.04 -8.50 8.94
N TRP A 134 -13.90 -8.73 8.28
CA TRP A 134 -13.62 -10.02 7.67
C TRP A 134 -13.32 -11.11 8.71
N SER A 135 -12.73 -10.76 9.85
CA SER A 135 -12.55 -11.72 10.95
C SER A 135 -13.89 -12.25 11.44
N TYR A 136 -14.87 -11.37 11.70
CA TYR A 136 -16.21 -11.80 12.11
C TYR A 136 -16.93 -12.62 11.05
N ILE A 137 -16.88 -12.19 9.78
CA ILE A 137 -17.50 -12.94 8.67
C ILE A 137 -16.88 -14.34 8.59
N GLN A 138 -15.56 -14.43 8.62
CA GLN A 138 -14.83 -15.69 8.47
C GLN A 138 -15.02 -16.65 9.64
N THR A 139 -14.98 -16.17 10.89
CA THR A 139 -15.21 -17.04 12.06
C THR A 139 -16.67 -17.45 12.20
N SER A 140 -17.62 -16.56 11.87
CA SER A 140 -19.05 -16.89 11.85
C SER A 140 -19.36 -17.96 10.82
N LEU A 141 -18.78 -17.86 9.62
CA LEU A 141 -18.95 -18.87 8.58
C LEU A 141 -18.33 -20.22 8.98
N GLN A 142 -17.16 -20.19 9.64
CA GLN A 142 -16.54 -21.39 10.19
C GLN A 142 -17.39 -22.03 11.29
N TYR A 143 -17.96 -21.21 12.19
CA TYR A 143 -18.87 -21.67 13.24
C TYR A 143 -20.13 -22.32 12.66
N ALA A 144 -20.73 -21.71 11.64
CA ALA A 144 -21.91 -22.26 10.95
C ALA A 144 -21.61 -23.57 10.20
N SER A 145 -20.34 -23.80 9.85
CA SER A 145 -19.88 -24.96 9.07
C SER A 145 -19.15 -25.99 9.94
N THR A 146 -19.41 -26.03 11.25
CA THR A 146 -18.67 -26.79 12.28
C THR A 146 -18.50 -28.31 12.01
N GLY A 147 -19.25 -28.89 11.07
CA GLY A 147 -19.08 -30.28 10.60
C GLY A 147 -18.18 -30.50 9.38
N ASN A 148 -17.77 -29.43 8.67
CA ASN A 148 -17.05 -29.51 7.38
C ASN A 148 -15.79 -28.62 7.34
N VAL A 149 -15.35 -28.09 8.49
CA VAL A 149 -14.17 -27.22 8.59
C VAL A 149 -13.01 -27.93 9.27
N ASN A 150 -11.79 -27.63 8.80
CA ASN A 150 -10.56 -28.26 9.31
C ASN A 150 -10.27 -27.93 10.79
N THR A 151 -10.78 -26.80 11.29
CA THR A 151 -10.62 -26.36 12.68
C THR A 151 -11.98 -25.96 13.25
N PRO A 152 -12.55 -26.73 14.19
CA PRO A 152 -13.81 -26.37 14.83
C PRO A 152 -13.65 -25.07 15.63
N VAL A 153 -14.65 -24.20 15.52
CA VAL A 153 -14.67 -22.85 16.13
C VAL A 153 -15.79 -22.81 17.15
N ASN A 154 -15.53 -22.29 18.35
CA ASN A 154 -16.56 -22.12 19.39
C ASN A 154 -17.22 -20.74 19.31
N LEU A 155 -18.36 -20.56 19.98
CA LEU A 155 -19.04 -19.26 20.05
C LEU A 155 -18.14 -18.15 20.66
N GLN A 156 -17.29 -18.52 21.63
CA GLN A 156 -16.31 -17.61 22.22
C GLN A 156 -15.27 -17.13 21.19
N ASP A 157 -14.84 -18.01 20.27
CA ASP A 157 -13.90 -17.65 19.21
C ASP A 157 -14.53 -16.68 18.19
N VAL A 158 -15.85 -16.74 17.98
CA VAL A 158 -16.56 -15.77 17.14
C VAL A 158 -16.58 -14.40 17.81
N LEU A 159 -16.87 -14.35 19.12
CA LEU A 159 -16.93 -13.08 19.85
C LEU A 159 -15.56 -12.39 19.93
N MET A 160 -14.49 -13.18 20.13
CA MET A 160 -13.11 -12.72 20.17
C MET A 160 -12.41 -12.74 18.80
N ALA A 161 -13.14 -12.95 17.70
CA ALA A 161 -12.56 -13.20 16.38
C ALA A 161 -11.47 -12.21 15.91
N PRO A 162 -11.60 -10.88 16.13
CA PRO A 162 -10.58 -9.95 15.67
C PRO A 162 -9.28 -9.99 16.49
N PHE A 163 -9.31 -10.48 17.74
CA PHE A 163 -8.19 -10.40 18.68
C PHE A 163 -8.02 -11.68 19.51
N PRO A 164 -6.88 -12.37 19.41
CA PRO A 164 -5.74 -12.10 18.53
C PRO A 164 -6.07 -12.33 17.04
N PRO A 165 -5.44 -11.61 16.10
CA PRO A 165 -5.73 -11.74 14.67
C PRO A 165 -5.23 -13.09 14.14
N LYS A 166 -6.14 -14.04 13.94
CA LYS A 166 -5.83 -15.40 13.49
C LYS A 166 -5.72 -15.48 11.95
N GLN A 167 -5.11 -16.56 11.46
CA GLN A 167 -5.05 -16.92 10.04
C GLN A 167 -4.46 -15.78 9.18
N GLN A 168 -4.94 -15.51 7.96
CA GLN A 168 -4.37 -14.49 7.08
C GLN A 168 -4.37 -13.05 7.66
N PHE A 169 -5.14 -12.77 8.72
CA PHE A 169 -5.32 -11.42 9.23
C PHE A 169 -4.16 -10.90 10.08
N TRP A 170 -3.28 -11.78 10.59
CA TRP A 170 -2.10 -11.37 11.37
C TRP A 170 -1.24 -10.36 10.60
N PHE A 171 -1.18 -10.48 9.28
CA PHE A 171 -0.41 -9.58 8.40
C PHE A 171 -0.94 -8.14 8.47
N LEU A 172 -2.26 -7.94 8.42
CA LEU A 172 -2.88 -6.61 8.45
C LEU A 172 -2.61 -5.91 9.78
N TRP A 173 -2.71 -6.65 10.88
CA TRP A 173 -2.39 -6.15 12.22
C TRP A 173 -0.92 -5.76 12.33
N THR A 174 -0.02 -6.66 11.92
CA THR A 174 1.43 -6.44 11.97
C THR A 174 1.84 -5.23 11.13
N LEU A 175 1.28 -5.11 9.92
CA LEU A 175 1.54 -3.97 9.05
C LEU A 175 1.06 -2.66 9.65
N PHE A 176 -0.12 -2.66 10.28
CA PHE A 176 -0.62 -1.50 11.01
C PHE A 176 0.34 -1.09 12.14
N LEU A 177 0.79 -2.02 12.97
CA LEU A 177 1.71 -1.75 14.08
C LEU A 177 3.05 -1.18 13.60
N ILE A 178 3.70 -1.83 12.64
CA ILE A 178 4.99 -1.37 12.07
C ILE A 178 4.82 0.02 11.45
N SER A 179 3.71 0.25 10.76
CA SER A 179 3.41 1.54 10.12
C SER A 179 3.23 2.66 11.13
N CYS A 180 2.46 2.43 12.20
CA CYS A 180 2.25 3.39 13.27
C CYS A 180 3.55 3.69 14.01
N PHE A 181 4.30 2.65 14.39
CA PHE A 181 5.60 2.78 15.04
C PHE A 181 6.58 3.59 14.19
N SER A 182 6.73 3.22 12.92
CA SER A 182 7.62 3.94 11.99
C SER A 182 7.18 5.38 11.79
N GLY A 183 5.87 5.63 11.66
CA GLY A 183 5.31 6.98 11.54
C GLY A 183 5.64 7.86 12.74
N ILE A 184 5.52 7.34 13.96
CA ILE A 184 5.84 8.09 15.19
C ILE A 184 7.35 8.42 15.24
N ILE A 185 8.22 7.44 14.97
CA ILE A 185 9.68 7.66 15.01
C ILE A 185 10.14 8.68 13.96
N LEU A 186 9.48 8.74 12.81
CA LEU A 186 9.77 9.74 11.77
C LEU A 186 9.50 11.20 12.21
N GLN A 187 8.77 11.43 13.31
CA GLN A 187 8.60 12.78 13.88
C GLN A 187 9.83 13.27 14.65
N VAL A 188 10.70 12.34 15.08
CA VAL A 188 11.89 12.66 15.85
C VAL A 188 12.99 13.16 14.90
N LYS A 189 13.81 14.12 15.35
CA LYS A 189 15.01 14.54 14.63
C LYS A 189 15.88 13.31 14.34
N ASN A 190 16.32 13.16 13.09
CA ASN A 190 17.07 11.99 12.62
C ASN A 190 16.29 10.65 12.67
N GLY A 191 14.96 10.67 12.74
CA GLY A 191 14.12 9.46 12.84
C GLY A 191 14.40 8.38 11.79
N LYS A 192 14.77 8.76 10.56
CA LYS A 192 15.18 7.81 9.51
C LYS A 192 16.42 6.98 9.89
N TYR A 193 17.40 7.59 10.53
CA TYR A 193 18.61 6.90 11.00
C TYR A 193 18.28 5.99 12.18
N ILE A 194 17.42 6.43 13.10
CA ILE A 194 16.95 5.63 14.22
C ILE A 194 16.27 4.35 13.70
N LEU A 195 15.38 4.46 12.71
CA LEU A 195 14.74 3.31 12.09
C LEU A 195 15.73 2.37 11.41
N GLY A 196 16.76 2.90 10.73
CA GLY A 196 17.83 2.11 10.14
C GLY A 196 18.63 1.32 11.19
N VAL A 197 19.01 1.97 12.28
CA VAL A 197 19.70 1.31 13.41
C VAL A 197 18.81 0.23 14.03
N LEU A 198 17.53 0.52 14.28
CA LEU A 198 16.59 -0.46 14.81
C LEU A 198 16.43 -1.67 13.87
N ALA A 199 16.42 -1.47 12.56
CA ALA A 199 16.37 -2.58 11.59
C ALA A 199 17.63 -3.46 11.65
N ILE A 200 18.81 -2.85 11.80
CA ILE A 200 20.07 -3.60 11.94
C ILE A 200 20.07 -4.38 13.26
N LEU A 201 19.60 -3.77 14.35
CA LEU A 201 19.50 -4.42 15.65
C LEU A 201 18.54 -5.61 15.60
N THR A 202 17.37 -5.47 14.98
CA THR A 202 16.43 -6.61 14.87
C THR A 202 16.99 -7.73 14.00
N VAL A 203 17.67 -7.43 12.88
CA VAL A 203 18.38 -8.45 12.08
C VAL A 203 19.46 -9.16 12.90
N SER A 204 20.23 -8.40 13.68
CA SER A 204 21.31 -8.95 14.52
C SER A 204 20.74 -9.89 15.59
N THR A 205 19.67 -9.48 16.28
CA THR A 205 18.98 -10.32 17.26
C THR A 205 18.40 -11.58 16.61
N LEU A 206 17.78 -11.47 15.44
CA LEU A 206 17.24 -12.61 14.70
C LEU A 206 18.34 -13.59 14.24
N CYS A 207 19.51 -13.08 13.84
CA CYS A 207 20.65 -13.90 13.47
C CYS A 207 21.19 -14.70 14.68
N ILE A 208 21.31 -14.03 15.83
CA ILE A 208 21.75 -14.64 17.09
C ILE A 208 20.76 -15.71 17.58
N THR A 209 19.45 -15.43 17.53
CA THR A 209 18.41 -16.37 17.97
C THR A 209 18.16 -17.54 17.02
N ASN A 210 18.45 -17.40 15.71
CA ASN A 210 18.41 -18.55 14.79
C ASN A 210 19.65 -19.45 14.94
N LEU A 211 20.79 -18.92 15.40
CA LEU A 211 22.01 -19.70 15.67
C LEU A 211 21.96 -20.42 17.03
N SER A 212 21.33 -19.80 18.03
CA SER A 212 21.09 -20.38 19.35
C SER A 212 19.68 -20.96 19.40
N ARG A 213 19.52 -22.27 19.14
CA ARG A 213 18.24 -23.00 19.15
C ARG A 213 17.25 -22.42 20.17
N TYR A 214 16.19 -21.82 19.64
CA TYR A 214 15.21 -20.97 20.33
C TYR A 214 14.22 -21.80 21.15
N ASP A 215 14.67 -22.30 22.30
CA ASP A 215 13.83 -22.95 23.30
C ASP A 215 13.92 -22.14 24.60
N SER A 216 13.07 -21.10 24.79
CA SER A 216 12.66 -20.55 26.13
C SER A 216 12.23 -19.06 26.15
N VAL A 217 11.43 -18.56 25.21
CA VAL A 217 10.70 -17.29 25.46
C VAL A 217 9.21 -17.56 25.49
N ASP A 218 8.80 -18.15 26.61
CA ASP A 218 7.43 -18.51 26.96
C ASP A 218 6.67 -17.28 27.50
N SER A 219 6.70 -16.18 26.74
CA SER A 219 5.98 -14.96 27.11
C SER A 219 4.71 -14.86 26.26
N LYS A 220 3.59 -15.33 26.81
CA LYS A 220 2.24 -15.17 26.25
C LYS A 220 1.96 -13.73 25.77
N ILE A 221 2.57 -12.72 26.38
CA ILE A 221 2.40 -11.30 26.00
C ILE A 221 2.95 -10.99 24.59
N ILE A 222 4.08 -11.58 24.20
CA ILE A 222 4.68 -11.37 22.85
C ILE A 222 3.85 -12.09 21.79
N GLU A 223 3.26 -13.23 22.15
CA GLU A 223 2.37 -14.02 21.29
C GLU A 223 1.01 -13.32 21.10
N ILE A 224 0.41 -12.78 22.18
CA ILE A 224 -0.88 -12.07 22.14
C ILE A 224 -0.84 -10.81 21.26
N LEU A 225 0.28 -10.09 21.24
CA LEU A 225 0.43 -8.86 20.47
C LEU A 225 0.98 -9.08 19.05
N GLU A 226 1.31 -10.32 18.66
CA GLU A 226 1.98 -10.66 17.39
C GLU A 226 3.26 -9.83 17.15
N LEU A 227 3.94 -9.45 18.25
CA LEU A 227 5.15 -8.62 18.21
C LEU A 227 6.31 -9.36 17.56
N ARG A 228 6.31 -10.69 17.63
CA ARG A 228 7.33 -11.54 17.00
C ARG A 228 7.36 -11.32 15.48
N GLN A 229 6.19 -11.34 14.84
CA GLN A 229 6.04 -11.11 13.40
C GLN A 229 6.43 -9.67 13.07
N ALA A 230 6.03 -8.71 13.90
CA ALA A 230 6.44 -7.33 13.72
C ALA A 230 7.97 -7.19 13.71
N ILE A 231 8.68 -7.83 14.65
CA ILE A 231 10.15 -7.81 14.72
C ILE A 231 10.79 -8.48 13.49
N ILE A 232 10.27 -9.64 13.08
CA ILE A 232 10.78 -10.39 11.92
C ILE A 232 10.66 -9.57 10.63
N TYR A 233 9.52 -8.90 10.44
CA TYR A 233 9.22 -8.21 9.17
C TYR A 233 9.63 -6.73 9.15
N PHE A 234 9.96 -6.15 10.30
CA PHE A 234 10.40 -4.76 10.42
C PHE A 234 11.57 -4.40 9.49
N PRO A 235 12.66 -5.19 9.37
CA PRO A 235 13.78 -4.85 8.48
C PRO A 235 13.36 -4.69 7.01
N TYR A 236 12.51 -5.58 6.51
CA TYR A 236 12.02 -5.54 5.12
C TYR A 236 11.19 -4.28 4.87
N PHE A 237 10.36 -3.91 5.83
CA PHE A 237 9.59 -2.67 5.76
C PHE A 237 10.49 -1.42 5.76
N ILE A 238 11.52 -1.37 6.63
CA ILE A 238 12.50 -0.28 6.64
C ILE A 238 13.29 -0.22 5.32
N MET A 239 13.70 -1.36 4.78
CA MET A 239 14.38 -1.46 3.48
C MET A 239 13.51 -0.83 2.39
N GLY A 240 12.20 -1.12 2.39
CA GLY A 240 11.24 -0.47 1.49
C GLY A 240 11.24 1.06 1.61
N MET A 241 11.20 1.59 2.84
CA MET A 241 11.26 3.03 3.05
C MET A 241 12.56 3.65 2.50
N VAL A 242 13.71 3.03 2.75
CA VAL A 242 15.01 3.52 2.24
C VAL A 242 15.05 3.58 0.70
N PHE A 243 14.38 2.65 0.02
CA PHE A 243 14.31 2.60 -1.45
C PHE A 243 13.37 3.65 -2.08
N THR A 244 12.45 4.25 -1.30
CA THR A 244 11.45 5.21 -1.81
C THR A 244 12.00 6.40 -2.60
N PRO A 245 13.13 7.06 -2.24
CA PRO A 245 13.64 8.22 -2.96
C PRO A 245 13.89 7.98 -4.45
N TYR A 246 14.16 6.74 -4.86
CA TYR A 246 14.41 6.38 -6.25
C TYR A 246 13.16 6.33 -7.14
N TYR A 247 11.97 6.20 -6.56
CA TYR A 247 10.70 6.15 -7.30
C TYR A 247 9.97 7.49 -7.36
N ALA A 248 10.37 8.47 -6.55
CA ALA A 248 9.70 9.77 -6.46
C ALA A 248 10.23 10.84 -7.43
N SER A 249 11.35 10.57 -8.12
CA SER A 249 11.99 11.48 -9.08
C SER A 249 11.63 11.21 -10.55
N ARG A 250 10.67 10.31 -10.83
CA ARG A 250 10.11 10.07 -12.16
C ARG A 250 8.60 10.28 -12.18
#